data_AF-A0A0A1D2S9-F1
#
_entry.id   AF-A0A0A1D2S9-F1
#
_cell.length_a   1.000
_cell.length_b   1.000
_cell.length_c   1.000
_cell.angle_alpha   90.00
_cell.angle_beta   90.00
_cell.angle_gamma   90.00
#
_symmetry.space_group_name_H-M   'P 1'
#
loop_
_entity.id
_entity.type
_entity.pdbx_description
1 polymer ?
#
loop_
_entity_poly.entity_id
_entity_poly.type
_entity_poly.pdbx_seq_one_letter_code
_entity_poly.pdbx_strand_id
1 'polypeptide(L)' 'MLAVVDAGEPPLQLFLGNYPLDVAKTDYTRRVAAWEAWNDISVAAV' A
#
# COMPACT_ATOMS: atom_id res chain seq x y z
N MET A 1 18.86 7.81 18.66
CA MET A 1 17.63 7.00 18.74
C MET A 1 17.05 6.88 17.36
N LEU A 2 16.67 5.67 16.97
CA LEU A 2 15.88 5.43 15.75
C LEU A 2 14.42 5.47 16.18
N ALA A 3 13.69 6.56 15.86
CA ALA A 3 12.32 6.77 16.32
C ALA A 3 11.36 5.61 16.01
N VAL A 4 11.65 4.81 14.97
CA VAL A 4 10.90 3.59 14.64
C VAL A 4 11.03 2.48 15.69
N VAL A 5 12.18 2.36 16.34
CA VAL A 5 12.45 1.36 17.38
C VAL A 5 11.77 1.75 18.70
N ASP A 6 11.61 3.05 18.92
CA ASP A 6 10.95 3.61 20.10
C ASP A 6 9.41 3.67 19.97
N ALA A 7 8.86 3.32 18.79
CA ALA A 7 7.42 3.29 18.57
C ALA A 7 6.78 2.09 19.29
N GLY A 8 5.72 2.34 20.07
CA GLY A 8 5.01 1.27 20.80
C GLY A 8 4.41 0.19 19.90
N GLU A 9 4.07 0.55 18.66
CA GLU A 9 3.65 -0.38 17.62
C GLU A 9 4.32 0.00 16.30
N PRO A 10 5.52 -0.56 16.01
CA PRO A 10 6.25 -0.19 14.80
C PRO A 10 5.52 -0.73 13.56
N PRO A 11 5.47 0.04 12.46
CA PRO A 11 4.83 -0.42 11.24
C PRO A 11 5.60 -1.58 10.62
N LEU A 12 4.88 -2.54 10.02
CA LEU A 12 5.48 -3.66 9.28
C LEU A 12 6.38 -3.20 8.12
N GLN A 13 6.05 -2.05 7.53
CA GLN A 13 6.82 -1.42 6.47
C GLN A 13 6.94 0.08 6.72
N LEU A 14 8.17 0.60 6.64
CA LEU A 14 8.49 2.02 6.79
C LEU A 14 9.16 2.54 5.51
N PHE A 15 8.68 3.66 5.00
CA PHE A 15 9.34 4.38 3.91
C PHE A 15 10.29 5.43 4.50
N LEU A 16 11.54 5.42 4.04
CA LEU A 16 12.56 6.40 4.46
C LEU A 16 12.72 7.46 3.36
N GLY A 17 12.62 8.74 3.76
CA GLY A 17 12.62 9.88 2.82
C GLY A 17 11.21 10.28 2.38
N ASN A 18 11.12 11.38 1.61
CA ASN A 18 9.84 12.01 1.25
C ASN A 18 9.21 11.48 -0.04
N TYR A 19 9.98 10.80 -0.89
CA TYR A 19 9.53 10.37 -2.23
C TYR A 19 8.90 8.96 -2.29
N PRO A 20 9.40 7.93 -1.58
CA PRO A 20 8.94 6.56 -1.80
C PRO A 20 7.46 6.33 -1.50
N LEU A 21 6.89 7.06 -0.53
CA LEU A 21 5.48 6.95 -0.19
C LEU A 21 4.57 7.40 -1.34
N ASP A 22 4.95 8.45 -2.07
CA ASP A 22 4.14 8.98 -3.18
C ASP A 22 4.16 8.05 -4.40
N VAL A 23 5.31 7.42 -4.66
CA VAL A 23 5.42 6.36 -5.67
C VAL A 23 4.53 5.17 -5.30
N ALA A 24 4.59 4.70 -4.05
CA ALA A 24 3.76 3.59 -3.57
C ALA A 24 2.27 3.93 -3.71
N LYS A 25 1.83 5.11 -3.28
CA LYS A 25 0.43 5.57 -3.43
C LYS A 25 -0.03 5.53 -4.89
N THR A 26 0.80 6.04 -5.80
CA THR A 26 0.48 6.06 -7.23
C THR A 26 0.31 4.64 -7.78
N ASP A 27 1.24 3.74 -7.45
CA ASP A 27 1.20 2.36 -7.93
C ASP A 27 0.02 1.58 -7.36
N TYR A 28 -0.23 1.68 -6.04
CA TYR A 28 -1.38 1.04 -5.41
C TYR A 28 -2.71 1.55 -5.96
N THR A 29 -2.83 2.85 -6.23
CA THR A 29 -4.03 3.42 -6.84
C THR A 29 -4.31 2.79 -8.22
N ARG A 30 -3.26 2.62 -9.04
CA ARG A 30 -3.38 1.96 -10.35
C ARG A 30 -3.81 0.49 -10.22
N ARG A 31 -3.22 -0.22 -9.25
CA ARG A 31 -3.54 -1.63 -8.99
C ARG A 31 -4.97 -1.81 -8.52
N VAL A 32 -5.42 -0.98 -7.57
CA VAL A 32 -6.80 -1.02 -7.07
C VAL A 32 -7.79 -0.76 -8.20
N ALA A 33 -7.56 0.28 -9.02
CA ALA A 33 -8.42 0.55 -10.18
C ALA A 33 -8.47 -0.64 -11.16
N ALA A 34 -7.33 -1.31 -11.39
CA ALA A 34 -7.30 -2.52 -12.20
C ALA A 34 -8.08 -3.66 -11.55
N TRP A 35 -7.99 -3.87 -10.24
CA TRP A 35 -8.77 -4.92 -9.56
C TRP A 35 -10.27 -4.63 -9.57
N GLU A 36 -10.66 -3.37 -9.34
CA GLU A 36 -12.06 -2.93 -9.38
C GLU A 36 -12.68 -3.16 -10.77
N ALA A 37 -11.92 -2.92 -11.84
CA ALA A 37 -12.37 -3.13 -13.22
C ALA A 37 -12.65 -4.60 -13.57
N TRP A 38 -12.10 -5.56 -12.80
CA TRP A 38 -12.28 -7.01 -13.00
C TRP A 38 -13.02 -7.66 -11.81
N ASN A 39 -13.62 -6.84 -10.95
CA ASN A 39 -14.26 -7.32 -9.72
C ASN A 39 -15.52 -8.14 -10.03
N ASP A 40 -16.27 -7.78 -11.08
CA ASP A 40 -17.45 -8.51 -11.54
C ASP A 40 -17.12 -9.96 -11.93
N ILE A 41 -16.06 -10.17 -12.71
CA ILE A 41 -15.57 -11.50 -13.10
C ILE A 41 -15.10 -12.28 -11.87
N SER A 42 -14.38 -11.62 -10.96
CA SER A 42 -13.86 -12.24 -9.74
C SER A 42 -14.98 -12.70 -8.80
N VAL A 43 -16.03 -11.89 -8.65
CA VAL A 43 -17.21 -12.20 -7.82
C VAL A 43 -18.06 -13.31 -8.45
N ALA A 44 -18.20 -13.32 -9.78
CA ALA A 44 -18.98 -14.32 -10.50
C ALA A 44 -18.31 -15.71 -10.57
N ALA A 45 -17.04 -15.83 -10.19
CA ALA A 45 -16.28 -17.09 -10.20
C ALA A 45 -16.58 -18.03 -9.02
N VAL A 46 -17.43 -17.60 -8.07
CA VAL A 46 -17.90 -18.37 -6.89
C VAL A 46 -19.26 -18.97 -7.17
#